data_AF-A0A535TW09-F1
#
_entry.id   AF-A0A535TW09-F1
#
_cell.length_a   1.000
_cell.length_b   1.000
_cell.length_c   1.000
_cell.angle_alpha   90.00
_cell.angle_beta   90.00
_cell.angle_gamma   90.00
#
_symmetry.space_group_name_H-M   'P 1'
#
loop_
_entity.id
_entity.type
_entity.pdbx_description
1 polymer ?
#
loop_
_entity_poly.entity_id
_entity_poly.type
_entity_poly.pdbx_seq_one_letter_code
_entity_poly.pdbx_strand_id
1 'polypeptide(L)'
;HKPTGLVVSMQDEKSQLQNREKALRVLRARLYDLKLAEQQAAIGAERRSMVGTGGRSEKIRTYNFKENRVTDHRIKLTLHRLDSVMNGDLDELVAALVNAERAAQLNGGNAAAN
;
A
#
# COMPACT_ATOMS: atom_id res chain seq x y z
N HIS A 1 -28.38 -8.69 9.70
CA HIS A 1 -27.46 -9.46 8.83
C HIS A 1 -26.54 -10.28 9.72
N LYS A 2 -26.78 -11.59 9.83
CA LYS A 2 -26.07 -12.46 10.80
C LYS A 2 -24.53 -12.43 10.65
N PRO A 3 -23.95 -12.48 9.42
CA PRO A 3 -22.50 -12.50 9.26
C PRO A 3 -21.77 -11.23 9.74
N THR A 4 -22.40 -10.06 9.63
CA THR A 4 -21.78 -8.78 10.04
C THR A 4 -22.34 -8.22 11.33
N GLY A 5 -23.30 -8.91 11.97
CA GLY A 5 -24.02 -8.43 13.14
C GLY A 5 -24.93 -7.20 12.90
N LEU A 6 -24.96 -6.63 11.69
CA LEU A 6 -25.66 -5.36 11.44
C LEU A 6 -27.19 -5.53 11.48
N VAL A 7 -27.86 -4.78 12.36
CA VAL A 7 -29.31 -4.80 12.53
C VAL A 7 -29.92 -3.54 11.92
N VAL A 8 -31.02 -3.70 11.19
CA VAL A 8 -31.83 -2.61 10.65
C VAL A 8 -33.28 -2.90 11.00
N SER A 9 -33.95 -1.96 11.64
CA SER A 9 -35.38 -1.98 11.96
C SER A 9 -36.07 -0.84 11.19
N MET A 10 -37.31 -1.08 10.75
CA MET A 10 -38.13 -0.10 10.04
C MET A 10 -39.59 -0.23 10.49
N GLN A 11 -40.22 0.89 10.82
CA GLN A 11 -41.61 0.94 11.33
C GLN A 11 -42.46 2.02 10.66
N ASP A 12 -42.03 2.53 9.51
CA ASP A 12 -42.62 3.73 8.90
C ASP A 12 -43.98 3.45 8.23
N GLU A 13 -44.16 2.27 7.65
CA GLU A 13 -45.35 1.93 6.87
C GLU A 13 -46.33 1.05 7.64
N LYS A 14 -47.61 1.14 7.27
CA LYS A 14 -48.65 0.23 7.78
C LYS A 14 -48.45 -1.22 7.31
N SER A 15 -47.81 -1.42 6.16
CA SER A 15 -47.56 -2.75 5.58
C SER A 15 -46.18 -3.29 5.96
N GLN A 16 -46.15 -4.51 6.51
CA GLN A 16 -44.91 -5.22 6.82
C GLN A 16 -44.03 -5.45 5.57
N LEU A 17 -44.65 -5.71 4.40
CA LEU A 17 -43.91 -5.98 3.17
C LEU A 17 -43.13 -4.73 2.73
N GLN A 18 -43.76 -3.56 2.78
CA GLN A 18 -43.11 -2.29 2.45
C GLN A 18 -41.99 -1.95 3.44
N ASN A 19 -42.21 -2.18 4.74
CA ASN A 19 -41.16 -2.02 5.76
C ASN A 19 -39.98 -2.96 5.51
N ARG A 20 -40.24 -4.21 5.10
CA ARG A 20 -39.19 -5.19 4.76
C ARG A 20 -38.37 -4.75 3.56
N GLU A 21 -38.99 -4.27 2.49
CA GLU A 21 -38.28 -3.80 1.29
C GLU A 21 -37.39 -2.59 1.59
N LYS A 22 -37.91 -1.61 2.34
CA LYS A 22 -37.12 -0.45 2.78
C LYS A 22 -35.96 -0.87 3.69
N ALA A 23 -36.21 -1.75 4.66
CA ALA A 23 -35.18 -2.28 5.55
C ALA A 23 -34.07 -3.01 4.78
N LEU A 24 -34.41 -3.80 3.76
CA LEU A 24 -33.43 -4.48 2.90
C LEU A 24 -32.60 -3.49 2.07
N ARG A 25 -33.22 -2.41 1.57
CA ARG A 25 -32.51 -1.35 0.84
C ARG A 25 -31.49 -0.65 1.73
N VAL A 26 -31.89 -0.26 2.93
CA VAL A 26 -31.00 0.36 3.93
C VAL A 26 -29.91 -0.61 4.37
N LEU A 27 -30.25 -1.87 4.59
CA LEU A 27 -29.29 -2.90 4.97
C LEU A 27 -28.23 -3.09 3.89
N ARG A 28 -28.61 -3.12 2.62
CA ARG A 28 -27.68 -3.22 1.49
C ARG A 28 -26.73 -2.02 1.44
N ALA A 29 -27.25 -0.80 1.56
CA ALA A 29 -26.43 0.41 1.55
C ALA A 29 -25.39 0.38 2.69
N ARG A 30 -25.82 0.08 3.93
CA ARG A 30 -24.92 0.00 5.08
C ARG A 30 -23.84 -1.09 4.93
N LEU A 31 -24.18 -2.24 4.35
CA LEU A 31 -23.21 -3.31 4.09
C LEU A 31 -22.18 -2.91 3.03
N TYR A 32 -22.63 -2.20 2.00
CA TYR A 32 -21.74 -1.66 0.98
C TYR A 32 -20.78 -0.64 1.58
N ASP A 33 -21.29 0.33 2.36
CA ASP A 33 -20.47 1.36 3.00
C ASP A 33 -19.42 0.75 3.94
N LEU A 34 -19.80 -0.27 4.71
CA LEU A 34 -18.87 -1.02 5.57
C LEU A 34 -17.73 -1.63 4.75
N LYS A 35 -18.05 -2.33 3.66
CA LYS A 35 -17.05 -2.99 2.81
C LYS A 35 -16.15 -1.99 2.10
N LEU A 36 -16.73 -0.89 1.64
CA LEU A 36 -15.97 0.20 1.01
C LEU A 36 -15.01 0.84 2.01
N ALA A 37 -15.47 1.09 3.25
CA ALA A 37 -14.62 1.64 4.31
C ALA A 37 -13.48 0.68 4.68
N GLU A 38 -13.76 -0.63 4.80
CA GLU A 38 -12.73 -1.66 5.02
C GLU A 38 -11.67 -1.64 3.89
N GLN A 39 -12.10 -1.60 2.64
CA GLN A 39 -11.20 -1.57 1.48
C GLN A 39 -10.35 -0.30 1.46
N GLN A 40 -10.98 0.87 1.67
CA GLN A 40 -10.26 2.15 1.72
C GLN A 40 -9.28 2.22 2.89
N ALA A 41 -9.64 1.66 4.04
CA ALA A 41 -8.75 1.59 5.19
C ALA A 41 -7.53 0.70 4.90
N ALA A 42 -7.72 -0.44 4.24
CA ALA A 42 -6.64 -1.34 3.84
C ALA A 42 -5.69 -0.65 2.85
N ILE A 43 -6.21 -0.07 1.77
CA ILE A 43 -5.42 0.67 0.77
C ILE A 43 -4.70 1.86 1.43
N GLY A 44 -5.39 2.58 2.30
CA GLY A 44 -4.82 3.71 3.03
C GLY A 44 -3.68 3.30 3.95
N ALA A 45 -3.80 2.16 4.63
CA ALA A 45 -2.75 1.61 5.47
C ALA A 45 -1.53 1.19 4.65
N GLU A 46 -1.73 0.47 3.55
CA GLU A 46 -0.66 0.05 2.64
C GLU A 46 0.08 1.26 2.04
N ARG A 47 -0.66 2.27 1.58
CA ARG A 47 -0.06 3.52 1.09
C ARG A 47 0.74 4.25 2.16
N ARG A 48 0.22 4.33 3.38
CA ARG A 48 0.95 4.96 4.50
C ARG A 48 2.25 4.20 4.79
N SER A 49 2.24 2.86 4.75
CA SER A 49 3.47 2.08 4.94
C SER A 49 4.48 2.28 3.81
N MET A 50 4.03 2.46 2.57
CA MET A 50 4.95 2.69 1.44
C MET A 50 5.60 4.08 1.46
N VAL A 51 4.87 5.10 1.90
CA VAL A 51 5.36 6.50 1.93
C VAL A 51 6.18 6.79 3.19
N GLY A 52 5.88 6.11 4.30
CA GLY A 52 6.51 6.38 5.60
C GLY A 52 6.06 7.72 6.18
N THR A 53 6.91 8.33 7.01
CA THR A 53 6.66 9.62 7.67
C THR A 53 7.11 10.82 6.83
N GLY A 54 7.77 10.58 5.69
CA GLY A 54 8.32 11.63 4.82
C GLY A 54 9.56 12.34 5.40
N GLY A 55 10.11 11.82 6.50
CA GLY A 55 11.30 12.37 7.13
C GLY A 55 12.58 12.17 6.31
N ARG A 56 13.56 13.07 6.47
CA ARG A 56 14.87 13.00 5.78
C ARG A 56 15.70 11.77 6.18
N SER A 57 15.40 11.18 7.33
CA SER A 57 16.00 9.93 7.83
C SER A 57 15.53 8.72 7.03
N GLU A 58 14.31 8.74 6.49
CA GLU A 58 13.69 7.62 5.78
C GLU A 58 13.93 7.67 4.26
N LYS A 59 14.78 8.59 3.79
CA LYS A 59 15.09 8.71 2.36
C LYS A 59 15.73 7.43 1.84
N ILE A 60 15.13 6.85 0.79
CA ILE A 60 15.70 5.68 0.11
C ILE A 60 16.82 6.08 -0.86
N ARG A 61 16.82 7.31 -1.38
CA ARG A 61 17.80 7.81 -2.35
C ARG A 61 18.20 9.25 -2.09
N THR A 62 19.38 9.61 -2.54
CA THR A 62 19.88 10.99 -2.55
C THR A 62 20.37 11.31 -3.94
N TYR A 63 19.84 12.38 -4.53
CA TYR A 63 20.21 12.90 -5.84
C TYR A 63 21.05 14.17 -5.62
N ASN A 64 22.34 14.12 -5.95
CA ASN A 64 23.26 15.25 -5.82
C ASN A 64 23.62 15.79 -7.21
N PHE A 65 23.01 16.92 -7.58
CA PHE A 65 23.25 17.59 -8.86
C PHE A 65 24.64 18.23 -8.99
N LYS A 66 25.24 18.70 -7.89
CA LYS A 66 26.58 19.32 -7.95
C LYS A 66 27.67 18.30 -8.29
N GLU A 67 27.50 17.06 -7.84
CA GLU A 67 28.46 15.96 -8.03
C GLU A 67 27.99 14.95 -9.09
N ASN A 68 26.92 15.26 -9.84
CA ASN A 68 26.28 14.41 -10.84
C ASN A 68 26.08 12.95 -10.38
N ARG A 69 25.56 12.77 -9.16
CA ARG A 69 25.52 11.45 -8.49
C ARG A 69 24.17 11.11 -7.89
N VAL A 70 23.80 9.85 -7.97
CA VAL A 70 22.69 9.26 -7.23
C VAL A 70 23.21 8.19 -6.27
N THR A 71 22.75 8.23 -5.03
CA THR A 71 23.06 7.22 -4.01
C THR A 71 21.77 6.57 -3.54
N ASP A 72 21.66 5.24 -3.63
CA ASP A 72 20.56 4.46 -3.06
C ASP A 72 20.99 3.87 -1.71
N HIS A 73 20.30 4.30 -0.65
CA HIS A 73 20.65 3.96 0.73
C HIS A 73 20.23 2.55 1.13
N ARG A 74 19.35 1.89 0.36
CA ARG A 74 18.88 0.53 0.66
C ARG A 74 19.98 -0.50 0.45
N ILE A 75 20.79 -0.30 -0.60
CA ILE A 75 21.91 -1.18 -0.97
C ILE A 75 23.28 -0.48 -0.87
N LYS A 76 23.30 0.78 -0.43
CA LYS A 76 24.49 1.65 -0.36
C LYS A 76 25.23 1.79 -1.71
N LEU A 77 24.50 1.69 -2.81
CA LEU A 77 25.04 1.85 -4.17
C LEU A 77 25.10 3.33 -4.53
N THR A 78 26.19 3.73 -5.18
CA THR A 78 26.40 5.11 -5.62
C THR A 78 26.81 5.13 -7.10
N LEU A 79 26.07 5.87 -7.93
CA LEU A 79 26.29 6.00 -9.38
C LEU A 79 26.57 7.45 -9.75
N HIS A 80 27.67 7.70 -10.47
CA HIS A 80 28.10 9.04 -10.92
C HIS A 80 27.57 9.37 -12.32
N ARG A 81 26.26 9.25 -12.53
CA ARG A 81 25.59 9.48 -13.81
C ARG A 81 24.14 9.94 -13.61
N LEU A 82 23.97 10.90 -12.70
CA LEU A 82 22.63 11.40 -12.36
C LEU A 82 21.87 11.86 -13.60
N ASP A 83 22.53 12.53 -14.54
CA ASP A 83 21.86 13.01 -15.77
C ASP A 83 21.20 11.88 -16.56
N SER A 84 21.90 10.76 -16.79
CA SER A 84 21.34 9.58 -17.48
C SER A 84 20.16 8.99 -16.72
N VAL A 85 20.29 8.87 -15.39
CA VAL A 85 19.25 8.35 -14.51
C VAL A 85 17.99 9.23 -14.56
N MET A 86 18.17 10.55 -14.57
CA MET A 86 17.05 11.50 -14.67
C MET A 86 16.42 11.51 -16.07
N ASN A 87 17.18 11.16 -17.11
CA ASN A 87 16.69 10.98 -18.47
C ASN A 87 16.00 9.63 -18.72
N GLY A 88 15.93 8.75 -17.71
CA GLY A 88 15.18 7.49 -17.76
C GLY A 88 16.02 6.22 -17.87
N ASP A 89 17.36 6.33 -17.91
CA ASP A 89 18.26 5.17 -17.87
C ASP A 89 18.36 4.62 -16.43
N LEU A 90 17.39 3.78 -16.06
CA LEU A 90 17.24 3.21 -14.72
C LEU A 90 17.63 1.73 -14.65
N ASP A 91 17.94 1.10 -15.78
CA ASP A 91 18.07 -0.36 -15.88
C ASP A 91 19.12 -0.91 -14.92
N GLU A 92 20.28 -0.26 -14.84
CA GLU A 92 21.33 -0.69 -13.94
C GLU A 92 20.96 -0.53 -12.45
N LEU A 93 20.28 0.57 -12.11
CA LEU A 93 19.84 0.81 -10.73
C LEU A 93 18.81 -0.24 -10.31
N VAL A 94 17.86 -0.53 -11.18
CA VAL A 94 16.80 -1.52 -10.93
C VAL A 94 17.40 -2.93 -10.86
N ALA A 95 18.27 -3.30 -11.79
CA ALA A 95 18.93 -4.61 -11.80
C ALA A 95 19.73 -4.83 -10.51
N ALA A 96 20.48 -3.83 -10.05
CA ALA A 96 21.25 -3.92 -8.81
C ALA A 96 20.33 -4.13 -7.58
N LEU A 97 19.18 -3.43 -7.53
CA LEU A 97 18.20 -3.59 -6.45
C LEU A 97 17.54 -4.97 -6.45
N VAL A 98 17.12 -5.46 -7.62
CA VAL A 98 16.50 -6.79 -7.77
C VAL A 98 17.48 -7.89 -7.37
N ASN A 99 18.75 -7.76 -7.77
CA ASN A 99 19.78 -8.73 -7.41
C ASN A 99 20.05 -8.72 -5.89
N ALA A 100 20.10 -7.54 -5.27
CA ALA A 100 20.27 -7.41 -3.83
C ALA A 100 19.08 -8.01 -3.05
N GLU A 101 17.85 -7.78 -3.51
CA GLU A 101 16.66 -8.38 -2.92
C GLU A 101 16.66 -9.90 -3.06
N ARG A 102 16.97 -10.42 -4.25
CA ARG A 102 17.10 -11.87 -4.48
C ARG A 102 18.17 -12.48 -3.57
N ALA A 103 19.32 -11.83 -3.44
CA ALA A 103 20.38 -12.28 -2.52
C ALA A 103 19.91 -12.27 -1.06
N ALA A 104 19.18 -11.25 -0.62
CA ALA A 104 18.62 -11.18 0.73
C ALA A 104 17.59 -12.30 1.00
N GLN A 105 16.73 -12.61 0.02
CA GLN A 105 15.77 -13.72 0.14
C GLN A 105 16.46 -15.08 0.23
N LEU A 106 17.49 -15.32 -0.59
CA LEU A 106 18.27 -16.57 -0.55
C LEU A 106 19.03 -16.73 0.77
N ASN A 107 19.64 -15.65 1.26
CA ASN A 107 20.38 -15.65 2.53
C ASN A 107 19.43 -15.78 3.74
N GLY A 108 18.25 -15.18 3.69
CA GLY A 108 17.21 -15.34 4.70
C GLY A 108 16.66 -16.77 4.80
N GLY A 109 16.68 -17.53 3.70
CA GLY A 109 16.38 -18.96 3.71
C GLY A 109 17.40 -19.82 4.47
N ASN A 110 18.63 -19.32 4.67
CA ASN A 110 19.70 -20.05 5.38
C ASN A 110 19.70 -19.75 6.90
N ALA A 111 18.99 -18.72 7.35
CA ALA A 111 18.86 -18.36 8.76
C ALA A 111 17.70 -19.10 9.48
N ALA A 112 16.78 -19.72 8.73
CA ALA A 112 15.72 -20.57 9.28
C ALA A 112 16.10 -22.06 9.35
N ALA A 113 17.35 -22.40 8.99
CA ALA A 113 17.86 -23.77 8.88
C ALA A 113 18.99 -24.12 9.87
N ASN A 114 19.26 -23.27 10.87
CA ASN A 114 20.16 -23.55 12.00
C ASN A 114 19.46 -23.28 13.33
#